data_AF-A0A6I5WE36-F1
#
_entry.id   AF-A0A6I5WE36-F1
#
_cell.length_a   1.000
_cell.length_b   1.000
_cell.length_c   1.000
_cell.angle_alpha   90.00
_cell.angle_beta   90.00
_cell.angle_gamma   90.00
#
_symmetry.space_group_name_H-M   'P 1'
#
loop_
_entity.id
_entity.type
_entity.pdbx_description
1 polymer ?
#
loop_
_entity_poly.entity_id
_entity_poly.type
_entity_poly.pdbx_seq_one_letter_code
_entity_poly.pdbx_strand_id
1 'polypeptide(L)'
;MSHGDEPFAVRDDNTSRPTFDTALRGYDKRQVDRHLDQLDGELVRTAADRDEARSRLDALSEQVGQLEAEVAELRERPARVDRAAFRDLGPMVEQILALAERQAEVIGEAAATRAAELEAAAEKALTDAREHAARTLREFEEELAARRATQEKVDEERRAAAQAELAEIRAAAEQLREAGEAAHERARQEANRIEEQSAQKIEQARAEAEAFLTSARTQIQQEVQAARSRTQEELTRWQATVERELNDRRTAAEQELTEQNAAAERELAAQRTAAEQEIATLIAEAQQYAAKVRQRADEQATTHQQQLATVQQSVRDRRETLTRLQSELETTQQQLEQVRQEGDTTERELVTVRQRLGETRRELADQLHRLEEARRAADSAETHAKEVRARVKREAKRVADLAAAAVMAAAGGGETAEYPQVVARTGSEPAPAGRLAGDSPAEAGAHRAPDETPGPAGDEPAGAERPSGEESAAPDPAGAKETVAAGG
;
A
#
# COMPACT_ATOMS: atom_id res chain seq x y z
N MET A 1 8.65 6.05 145.37
CA MET A 1 8.77 5.83 143.92
C MET A 1 8.47 4.37 143.65
N SER A 2 7.25 4.05 143.23
CA SER A 2 6.91 2.71 142.73
C SER A 2 6.12 2.90 141.44
N HIS A 3 6.84 2.89 140.32
CA HIS A 3 6.30 2.81 138.98
C HIS A 3 7.00 1.60 138.37
N GLY A 4 6.26 0.51 138.17
CA GLY A 4 6.82 -0.81 137.84
C GLY A 4 5.75 -1.91 137.79
N ASP A 5 4.69 -1.80 138.59
CA ASP A 5 3.49 -2.64 138.47
C ASP A 5 2.50 -2.07 137.44
N GLU A 6 2.88 -2.10 136.16
CA GLU A 6 1.91 -2.45 135.13
C GLU A 6 2.18 -3.92 134.78
N PRO A 7 1.32 -4.87 135.20
CA PRO A 7 1.46 -6.23 134.72
C PRO A 7 1.29 -6.19 133.20
N PHE A 8 2.11 -6.95 132.47
CA PHE A 8 1.79 -7.34 131.11
C PHE A 8 0.45 -8.06 131.17
N ALA A 9 -0.64 -7.31 130.94
CA ALA A 9 -1.97 -7.86 130.89
C ALA A 9 -1.93 -9.01 129.90
N VAL A 10 -2.44 -10.18 130.31
CA VAL A 10 -2.74 -11.26 129.39
C VAL A 10 -3.73 -10.68 128.40
N ARG A 11 -3.21 -10.26 127.24
CA ARG A 11 -4.04 -10.01 126.08
C ARG A 11 -4.54 -11.39 125.69
N ASP A 12 -5.86 -11.55 125.69
CA ASP A 12 -6.49 -12.66 125.00
C ASP A 12 -6.19 -12.47 123.50
N ASP A 13 -5.00 -12.93 123.07
CA ASP A 13 -4.48 -12.83 121.70
C ASP A 13 -5.18 -13.86 120.78
N ASN A 14 -6.52 -13.81 120.80
CA ASN A 14 -7.41 -14.56 119.91
C ASN A 14 -8.22 -13.61 119.00
N THR A 15 -7.93 -12.30 119.04
CA THR A 15 -8.54 -11.30 118.15
C THR A 15 -7.50 -10.49 117.38
N SER A 16 -7.23 -10.93 116.14
CA SER A 16 -6.41 -10.28 115.10
C SER A 16 -4.91 -10.61 115.11
N ARG A 17 -4.52 -11.68 114.41
CA ARG A 17 -3.15 -11.83 113.88
C ARG A 17 -2.76 -10.54 113.12
N PRO A 18 -1.57 -9.96 113.35
CA PRO A 18 -1.13 -8.78 112.62
C PRO A 18 -1.06 -9.09 111.12
N THR A 19 -1.78 -8.33 110.32
CA THR A 19 -1.78 -8.49 108.85
C THR A 19 -0.72 -7.58 108.25
N PHE A 20 0.24 -8.16 107.54
CA PHE A 20 1.34 -7.45 106.90
C PHE A 20 1.01 -7.08 105.44
N ASP A 21 1.43 -5.89 105.02
CA ASP A 21 1.31 -5.44 103.62
C ASP A 21 2.22 -6.25 102.68
N THR A 22 1.70 -6.66 101.52
CA THR A 22 2.43 -7.47 100.54
C THR A 22 3.09 -6.62 99.44
N ALA A 23 4.41 -6.74 99.30
CA ALA A 23 5.20 -6.07 98.24
C ALA A 23 5.68 -7.04 97.15
N LEU A 24 5.99 -6.51 95.95
CA LEU A 24 6.37 -7.29 94.75
C LEU A 24 7.61 -8.19 94.92
N ARG A 25 8.47 -7.87 95.90
CA ARG A 25 9.51 -8.75 96.44
C ARG A 25 9.46 -8.69 97.97
N GLY A 26 8.74 -9.62 98.58
CA GLY A 26 8.63 -9.78 100.03
C GLY A 26 8.99 -11.20 100.49
N TYR A 27 8.94 -11.44 101.79
CA TYR A 27 9.12 -12.78 102.37
C TYR A 27 7.95 -13.71 101.99
N ASP A 28 8.21 -15.02 101.89
CA ASP A 28 7.14 -16.00 101.68
C ASP A 28 6.21 -16.04 102.89
N LYS A 29 4.96 -15.62 102.69
CA LYS A 29 3.90 -15.64 103.71
C LYS A 29 3.82 -16.99 104.42
N ARG A 30 3.93 -18.12 103.71
CA ARG A 30 3.85 -19.46 104.31
C ARG A 30 5.05 -19.82 105.17
N GLN A 31 6.19 -19.16 104.98
CA GLN A 31 7.35 -19.31 105.86
C GLN A 31 7.23 -18.40 107.08
N VAL A 32 6.75 -17.17 106.90
CA VAL A 32 6.48 -16.22 107.99
C VAL A 32 5.40 -16.75 108.93
N ASP A 33 4.25 -17.20 108.41
CA ASP A 33 3.14 -17.75 109.21
C ASP A 33 3.62 -18.90 110.11
N ARG A 34 4.41 -19.84 109.57
CA ARG A 34 4.99 -20.97 110.33
C ARG A 34 5.99 -20.54 111.39
N HIS A 35 6.73 -19.45 111.17
CA HIS A 35 7.69 -18.94 112.15
C HIS A 35 6.99 -18.16 113.27
N LEU A 36 5.91 -17.44 112.96
CA LEU A 36 5.05 -16.82 113.98
C LEU A 36 4.39 -17.90 114.85
N ASP A 37 3.85 -18.97 114.25
CA ASP A 37 3.28 -20.10 115.01
C ASP A 37 4.30 -20.79 115.95
N GLN A 38 5.60 -20.76 115.61
CA GLN A 38 6.68 -21.22 116.50
C GLN A 38 6.93 -20.25 117.65
N LEU A 39 7.03 -18.95 117.36
CA LEU A 39 7.26 -17.90 118.37
C LEU A 39 6.09 -17.78 119.36
N ASP A 40 4.84 -17.90 118.89
CA ASP A 40 3.66 -17.93 119.74
C ASP A 40 3.70 -19.14 120.70
N GLY A 41 4.14 -20.31 120.22
CA GLY A 41 4.35 -21.49 121.06
C GLY A 41 5.48 -21.32 122.10
N GLU A 42 6.56 -20.64 121.74
CA GLU A 42 7.66 -20.30 122.66
C GLU A 42 7.22 -19.26 123.71
N LEU A 43 6.39 -18.28 123.33
CA LEU A 43 5.81 -17.30 124.25
C LEU A 43 4.87 -17.95 125.27
N VAL A 44 3.97 -18.84 124.85
CA VAL A 44 3.08 -19.58 125.76
C VAL A 44 3.89 -20.43 126.75
N ARG A 45 4.94 -21.10 126.27
CA ARG A 45 5.82 -21.90 127.14
C ARG A 45 6.56 -21.04 128.16
N THR A 46 7.20 -19.96 127.72
CA THR A 46 7.96 -19.08 128.62
C THR A 46 7.07 -18.33 129.62
N ALA A 47 5.82 -18.04 129.26
CA ALA A 47 4.82 -17.54 130.21
C ALA A 47 4.47 -18.59 131.28
N ALA A 48 4.28 -19.86 130.91
CA ALA A 48 4.03 -20.93 131.87
C ALA A 48 5.23 -21.17 132.81
N ASP A 49 6.45 -21.22 132.27
CA ASP A 49 7.69 -21.38 133.05
C ASP A 49 7.88 -20.21 134.06
N ARG A 50 7.53 -18.97 133.66
CA ARG A 50 7.52 -17.78 134.53
C ARG A 50 6.50 -17.91 135.66
N ASP A 51 5.28 -18.36 135.36
CA ASP A 51 4.20 -18.42 136.34
C ASP A 51 4.46 -19.53 137.37
N GLU A 52 5.04 -20.67 136.97
CA GLU A 52 5.53 -21.68 137.91
C GLU A 52 6.65 -21.13 138.82
N ALA A 53 7.63 -20.41 138.24
CA ALA A 53 8.70 -19.79 139.02
C ALA A 53 8.16 -18.77 140.04
N ARG A 54 7.09 -18.05 139.71
CA ARG A 54 6.41 -17.11 140.62
C ARG A 54 5.75 -17.85 141.79
N SER A 55 5.00 -18.92 141.54
CA SER A 55 4.41 -19.73 142.62
C SER A 55 5.46 -20.32 143.57
N ARG A 56 6.66 -20.67 143.07
CA ARG A 56 7.79 -21.11 143.92
C ARG A 56 8.33 -19.99 144.81
N LEU A 57 8.38 -18.74 144.32
CA LEU A 57 8.77 -17.58 145.13
C LEU A 57 7.74 -17.27 146.22
N ASP A 58 6.46 -17.35 145.90
CA ASP A 58 5.37 -17.11 146.87
C ASP A 58 5.44 -18.14 148.01
N ALA A 59 5.61 -19.42 147.69
CA ALA A 59 5.77 -20.50 148.68
C ALA A 59 7.03 -20.37 149.56
N LEU A 60 8.16 -19.94 149.00
CA LEU A 60 9.36 -19.63 149.79
C LEU A 60 9.15 -18.43 150.73
N SER A 61 8.38 -17.43 150.29
CA SER A 61 8.07 -16.25 151.10
C SER A 61 7.23 -16.61 152.34
N GLU A 62 6.29 -17.56 152.20
CA GLU A 62 5.52 -18.09 153.34
C GLU A 62 6.42 -18.84 154.34
N GLN A 63 7.38 -19.64 153.87
CA GLN A 63 8.31 -20.38 154.73
C GLN A 63 9.21 -19.45 155.56
N VAL A 64 9.68 -18.34 154.98
CA VAL A 64 10.46 -17.32 155.72
C VAL A 64 9.62 -16.71 156.84
N GLY A 65 8.36 -16.35 156.57
CA GLY A 65 7.46 -15.82 157.60
C GLY A 65 7.19 -16.78 158.75
N GLN A 66 7.16 -18.10 158.51
CA GLN A 66 7.03 -19.12 159.55
C GLN A 66 8.29 -19.20 160.43
N LEU A 67 9.48 -19.22 159.82
CA LEU A 67 10.75 -19.25 160.55
C LEU A 67 10.98 -17.98 161.40
N GLU A 68 10.56 -16.81 160.92
CA GLU A 68 10.62 -15.57 161.71
C GLU A 68 9.74 -15.63 162.97
N ALA A 69 8.58 -16.29 162.90
CA ALA A 69 7.71 -16.51 164.05
C ALA A 69 8.32 -17.49 165.08
N GLU A 70 8.92 -18.60 164.64
CA GLU A 70 9.61 -19.55 165.54
C GLU A 70 10.80 -18.90 166.26
N VAL A 71 11.58 -18.05 165.56
CA VAL A 71 12.68 -17.30 166.17
C VAL A 71 12.19 -16.25 167.17
N ALA A 72 10.99 -15.69 166.99
CA ALA A 72 10.36 -14.82 167.98
C ALA A 72 9.95 -15.60 169.25
N GLU A 73 9.30 -16.77 169.10
CA GLU A 73 8.90 -17.62 170.23
C GLU A 73 10.10 -18.07 171.07
N LEU A 74 11.20 -18.49 170.42
CA LEU A 74 12.43 -18.91 171.11
C LEU A 74 13.11 -17.76 171.88
N ARG A 75 12.87 -16.49 171.51
CA ARG A 75 13.40 -15.31 172.21
C ARG A 75 12.58 -14.91 173.44
N GLU A 76 11.31 -15.31 173.54
CA GLU A 76 10.46 -15.01 174.71
C GLU A 76 10.67 -15.95 175.92
N ARG A 77 11.63 -16.90 175.86
CA ARG A 77 11.95 -17.84 176.96
C ARG A 77 13.21 -17.46 177.77
N PRO A 78 13.10 -16.65 178.84
CA PRO A 78 14.21 -16.43 179.78
C PRO A 78 14.33 -17.57 180.81
N ALA A 79 15.42 -18.33 180.77
CA ALA A 79 15.73 -19.33 181.78
C ALA A 79 16.29 -18.70 183.07
N ARG A 80 15.64 -18.96 184.22
CA ARG A 80 16.13 -18.63 185.57
C ARG A 80 16.53 -19.91 186.31
N VAL A 81 17.74 -19.97 186.87
CA VAL A 81 18.07 -20.83 188.01
C VAL A 81 19.07 -20.12 188.93
N ASP A 82 18.71 -20.01 190.21
CA ASP A 82 19.52 -19.40 191.26
C ASP A 82 20.68 -20.30 191.74
N ARG A 83 21.86 -19.72 191.99
CA ARG A 83 22.90 -20.37 192.81
C ARG A 83 22.64 -20.10 194.29
N ALA A 84 21.90 -20.99 194.94
CA ALA A 84 21.81 -21.01 196.39
C ALA A 84 23.17 -21.37 197.03
N ALA A 85 23.45 -20.79 198.21
CA ALA A 85 24.74 -20.92 198.86
C ALA A 85 24.92 -22.27 199.58
N PHE A 86 25.97 -23.00 199.22
CA PHE A 86 26.45 -24.17 199.96
C PHE A 86 27.87 -23.89 200.48
N ARG A 87 27.98 -23.33 201.70
CA ARG A 87 29.28 -22.99 202.32
C ARG A 87 29.72 -23.94 203.45
N ASP A 88 28.86 -24.89 203.84
CA ASP A 88 29.08 -25.82 204.95
C ASP A 88 28.82 -27.30 204.56
N LEU A 89 29.22 -27.71 203.35
CA LEU A 89 29.38 -29.13 203.03
C LEU A 89 30.86 -29.47 202.87
N GLY A 90 31.40 -30.20 203.87
CA GLY A 90 32.77 -30.66 203.91
C GLY A 90 33.07 -31.84 202.98
N PRO A 91 34.07 -32.70 203.28
CA PRO A 91 34.78 -33.56 202.31
C PRO A 91 33.92 -34.56 201.52
N MET A 92 32.67 -34.80 201.91
CA MET A 92 31.73 -35.60 201.13
C MET A 92 31.26 -34.88 199.85
N VAL A 93 31.18 -33.54 199.82
CA VAL A 93 30.91 -32.79 198.58
C VAL A 93 32.14 -32.72 197.69
N GLU A 94 33.36 -32.61 198.23
CA GLU A 94 34.58 -32.80 197.43
C GLU A 94 34.62 -34.20 196.80
N GLN A 95 34.17 -35.23 197.51
CA GLN A 95 34.09 -36.59 196.99
C GLN A 95 32.98 -36.76 195.94
N ILE A 96 31.80 -36.12 196.12
CA ILE A 96 30.73 -36.10 195.10
C ILE A 96 31.17 -35.30 193.87
N LEU A 97 31.86 -34.17 194.05
CA LEU A 97 32.41 -33.37 192.95
C LEU A 97 33.50 -34.13 192.20
N ALA A 98 34.43 -34.79 192.88
CA ALA A 98 35.46 -35.61 192.23
C ALA A 98 34.88 -36.85 191.50
N LEU A 99 33.77 -37.41 192.01
CA LEU A 99 33.06 -38.51 191.34
C LEU A 99 32.23 -38.01 190.15
N ALA A 100 31.62 -36.83 190.28
CA ALA A 100 30.94 -36.13 189.19
C ALA A 100 31.92 -35.61 188.12
N GLU A 101 33.14 -35.22 188.50
CA GLU A 101 34.22 -34.81 187.61
C GLU A 101 34.71 -36.02 186.80
N ARG A 102 34.97 -37.18 187.44
CA ARG A 102 35.21 -38.44 186.71
C ARG A 102 34.04 -38.87 185.84
N GLN A 103 32.79 -38.69 186.28
CA GLN A 103 31.63 -38.98 185.44
C GLN A 103 31.52 -37.99 184.26
N ALA A 104 31.89 -36.72 184.44
CA ALA A 104 31.94 -35.73 183.38
C ALA A 104 33.10 -36.00 182.40
N GLU A 105 34.26 -36.47 182.88
CA GLU A 105 35.35 -37.00 182.05
C GLU A 105 34.87 -38.19 181.22
N VAL A 106 34.27 -39.21 181.85
CA VAL A 106 33.73 -40.39 181.13
C VAL A 106 32.62 -40.02 180.14
N ILE A 107 31.73 -39.09 180.49
CA ILE A 107 30.71 -38.57 179.57
C ILE A 107 31.35 -37.75 178.44
N GLY A 108 32.39 -36.98 178.74
CA GLY A 108 33.16 -36.19 177.77
C GLY A 108 33.92 -37.07 176.79
N GLU A 109 34.60 -38.11 177.26
CA GLU A 109 35.26 -39.14 176.44
C GLU A 109 34.23 -39.92 175.60
N ALA A 110 33.08 -40.30 176.19
CA ALA A 110 32.00 -40.95 175.47
C ALA A 110 31.30 -40.03 174.45
N ALA A 111 31.26 -38.72 174.69
CA ALA A 111 30.74 -37.73 173.75
C ALA A 111 31.76 -37.41 172.65
N ALA A 112 33.05 -37.33 172.97
CA ALA A 112 34.14 -37.10 172.02
C ALA A 112 34.33 -38.31 171.09
N THR A 113 34.24 -39.54 171.62
CA THR A 113 34.26 -40.75 170.79
C THR A 113 33.04 -40.82 169.86
N ARG A 114 31.82 -40.54 170.36
CA ARG A 114 30.61 -40.45 169.52
C ARG A 114 30.68 -39.31 168.49
N ALA A 115 31.26 -38.17 168.84
CA ALA A 115 31.47 -37.06 167.91
C ALA A 115 32.44 -37.48 166.80
N ALA A 116 33.58 -38.08 167.15
CA ALA A 116 34.54 -38.61 166.19
C ALA A 116 33.95 -39.75 165.32
N GLU A 117 33.08 -40.60 165.87
CA GLU A 117 32.34 -41.62 165.12
C GLU A 117 31.34 -41.00 164.13
N LEU A 118 30.60 -39.96 164.54
CA LEU A 118 29.66 -39.23 163.68
C LEU A 118 30.38 -38.39 162.61
N GLU A 119 31.49 -37.74 162.96
CA GLU A 119 32.35 -37.02 162.02
C GLU A 119 32.95 -37.99 160.99
N ALA A 120 33.52 -39.12 161.43
CA ALA A 120 34.03 -40.14 160.53
C ALA A 120 32.93 -40.80 159.67
N ALA A 121 31.69 -40.91 160.17
CA ALA A 121 30.55 -41.37 159.39
C ALA A 121 30.07 -40.32 158.37
N ALA A 122 30.06 -39.04 158.74
CA ALA A 122 29.72 -37.93 157.85
C ALA A 122 30.79 -37.72 156.77
N GLU A 123 32.08 -37.82 157.11
CA GLU A 123 33.18 -37.79 156.15
C GLU A 123 33.07 -38.94 155.15
N LYS A 124 32.80 -40.17 155.61
CA LYS A 124 32.53 -41.32 154.73
C LYS A 124 31.33 -41.09 153.83
N ALA A 125 30.21 -40.62 154.38
CA ALA A 125 29.03 -40.32 153.58
C ALA A 125 29.29 -39.21 152.54
N LEU A 126 30.14 -38.21 152.87
CA LEU A 126 30.56 -37.18 151.92
C LEU A 126 31.55 -37.71 150.88
N THR A 127 32.47 -38.62 151.21
CA THR A 127 33.33 -39.27 150.20
C THR A 127 32.51 -40.17 149.28
N ASP A 128 31.60 -40.97 149.83
CA ASP A 128 30.73 -41.87 149.06
C ASP A 128 29.80 -41.08 148.13
N ALA A 129 29.21 -39.97 148.63
CA ALA A 129 28.39 -39.07 147.81
C ALA A 129 29.20 -38.36 146.71
N ARG A 130 30.44 -37.92 147.00
CA ARG A 130 31.34 -37.32 146.01
C ARG A 130 31.80 -38.34 144.97
N GLU A 131 32.12 -39.56 145.37
CA GLU A 131 32.46 -40.64 144.45
C GLU A 131 31.26 -41.03 143.58
N HIS A 132 30.06 -41.13 144.16
CA HIS A 132 28.85 -41.42 143.40
C HIS A 132 28.54 -40.31 142.39
N ALA A 133 28.61 -39.03 142.80
CA ALA A 133 28.47 -37.90 141.89
C ALA A 133 29.55 -37.87 140.80
N ALA A 134 30.80 -38.22 141.13
CA ALA A 134 31.88 -38.32 140.13
C ALA A 134 31.68 -39.49 139.16
N ARG A 135 31.06 -40.59 139.59
CA ARG A 135 30.69 -41.72 138.72
C ARG A 135 29.54 -41.35 137.79
N THR A 136 28.45 -40.79 138.32
CA THR A 136 27.29 -40.39 137.48
C THR A 136 27.64 -39.27 136.50
N LEU A 137 28.49 -38.31 136.87
CA LEU A 137 29.01 -37.31 135.93
C LEU A 137 29.80 -37.95 134.78
N ARG A 138 30.67 -38.94 135.06
CA ARG A 138 31.39 -39.68 134.00
C ARG A 138 30.44 -40.48 133.12
N GLU A 139 29.47 -41.18 133.71
CA GLU A 139 28.45 -41.92 132.97
C GLU A 139 27.65 -40.98 132.02
N PHE A 140 27.28 -39.78 132.48
CA PHE A 140 26.64 -38.77 131.62
C PHE A 140 27.59 -38.18 130.57
N GLU A 141 28.87 -37.95 130.89
CA GLU A 141 29.87 -37.50 129.91
C GLU A 141 30.10 -38.55 128.81
N GLU A 142 30.18 -39.83 129.17
CA GLU A 142 30.27 -40.97 128.27
C GLU A 142 29.00 -41.13 127.41
N GLU A 143 27.81 -41.01 127.99
CA GLU A 143 26.54 -40.99 127.23
C GLU A 143 26.46 -39.81 126.25
N LEU A 144 26.87 -38.61 126.66
CA LEU A 144 26.87 -37.43 125.79
C LEU A 144 27.91 -37.55 124.68
N ALA A 145 29.10 -38.09 124.96
CA ALA A 145 30.11 -38.39 123.96
C ALA A 145 29.63 -39.46 122.97
N ALA A 146 28.99 -40.53 123.46
CA ALA A 146 28.39 -41.56 122.61
C ALA A 146 27.27 -40.99 121.72
N ARG A 147 26.35 -40.19 122.28
CA ARG A 147 25.29 -39.52 121.50
C ARG A 147 25.87 -38.60 120.43
N ARG A 148 26.87 -37.76 120.76
CA ARG A 148 27.58 -36.91 119.78
C ARG A 148 28.23 -37.74 118.68
N ALA A 149 28.99 -38.78 119.02
CA ALA A 149 29.61 -39.66 118.04
C ALA A 149 28.59 -40.39 117.14
N THR A 150 27.39 -40.73 117.65
CA THR A 150 26.31 -41.27 116.80
C THR A 150 25.68 -40.22 115.89
N GLN A 151 25.53 -38.97 116.35
CA GLN A 151 25.01 -37.87 115.55
C GLN A 151 26.00 -37.47 114.44
N GLU A 152 27.28 -37.37 114.77
CA GLU A 152 28.38 -37.12 113.82
C GLU A 152 28.40 -38.18 112.71
N LYS A 153 28.32 -39.47 113.06
CA LYS A 153 28.22 -40.56 112.08
C LYS A 153 26.99 -40.45 111.19
N VAL A 154 25.81 -40.19 111.75
CA VAL A 154 24.57 -40.04 110.97
C VAL A 154 24.65 -38.83 110.03
N ASP A 155 25.27 -37.73 110.45
CA ASP A 155 25.46 -36.56 109.61
C ASP A 155 26.56 -36.76 108.55
N GLU A 156 27.61 -37.52 108.84
CA GLU A 156 28.61 -37.97 107.86
C GLU A 156 27.99 -38.89 106.81
N GLU A 157 27.20 -39.90 107.22
CA GLU A 157 26.45 -40.79 106.33
C GLU A 157 25.46 -40.00 105.45
N ARG A 158 24.72 -39.05 106.02
CA ARG A 158 23.82 -38.17 105.26
C ARG A 158 24.56 -37.28 104.27
N ARG A 159 25.73 -36.73 104.65
CA ARG A 159 26.58 -35.92 103.76
C ARG A 159 27.17 -36.78 102.63
N ALA A 160 27.63 -37.99 102.95
CA ALA A 160 28.15 -38.93 101.97
C ALA A 160 27.07 -39.38 100.97
N ALA A 161 25.87 -39.72 101.45
CA ALA A 161 24.71 -40.03 100.61
C ALA A 161 24.34 -38.84 99.71
N ALA A 162 24.20 -37.63 100.28
CA ALA A 162 23.90 -36.43 99.49
C ALA A 162 25.01 -36.09 98.45
N GLN A 163 26.28 -36.36 98.76
CA GLN A 163 27.38 -36.20 97.80
C GLN A 163 27.36 -37.27 96.70
N ALA A 164 26.99 -38.51 97.02
CA ALA A 164 26.82 -39.59 96.04
C ALA A 164 25.66 -39.27 95.07
N GLU A 165 24.48 -38.92 95.59
CA GLU A 165 23.32 -38.49 94.80
C GLU A 165 23.66 -37.29 93.89
N LEU A 166 24.39 -36.29 94.40
CA LEU A 166 24.85 -35.16 93.59
C LEU A 166 25.89 -35.56 92.53
N ALA A 167 26.71 -36.58 92.78
CA ALA A 167 27.64 -37.11 91.78
C ALA A 167 26.90 -37.90 90.69
N GLU A 168 25.91 -38.72 91.04
CA GLU A 168 25.07 -39.45 90.10
C GLU A 168 24.23 -38.50 89.23
N ILE A 169 23.59 -37.48 89.82
CA ILE A 169 22.85 -36.45 89.09
C ILE A 169 23.77 -35.68 88.12
N ARG A 170 25.02 -35.39 88.51
CA ARG A 170 26.00 -34.74 87.63
C ARG A 170 26.40 -35.64 86.47
N ALA A 171 26.74 -36.90 86.74
CA ALA A 171 27.10 -37.88 85.72
C ALA A 171 25.94 -38.10 84.73
N ALA A 172 24.70 -38.23 85.21
CA ALA A 172 23.52 -38.33 84.35
C ALA A 172 23.28 -37.06 83.52
N ALA A 173 23.51 -35.87 84.08
CA ALA A 173 23.39 -34.61 83.35
C ALA A 173 24.50 -34.43 82.31
N GLU A 174 25.72 -34.92 82.56
CA GLU A 174 26.83 -34.94 81.60
C GLU A 174 26.55 -35.91 80.47
N GLN A 175 26.15 -37.15 80.77
CA GLN A 175 25.72 -38.14 79.77
C GLN A 175 24.57 -37.62 78.89
N LEU A 176 23.59 -36.92 79.47
CA LEU A 176 22.48 -36.32 78.71
C LEU A 176 22.95 -35.17 77.79
N ARG A 177 23.94 -34.37 78.21
CA ARG A 177 24.55 -33.34 77.35
C ARG A 177 25.33 -33.97 76.21
N GLU A 178 26.22 -34.93 76.50
CA GLU A 178 27.00 -35.64 75.47
C GLU A 178 26.10 -36.37 74.46
N ALA A 179 25.03 -37.03 74.93
CA ALA A 179 24.04 -37.66 74.07
C ALA A 179 23.28 -36.64 73.21
N GLY A 180 22.94 -35.47 73.76
CA GLY A 180 22.31 -34.36 73.06
C GLY A 180 23.22 -33.74 71.99
N GLU A 181 24.49 -33.49 72.32
CA GLU A 181 25.51 -32.99 71.39
C GLU A 181 25.78 -34.00 70.27
N ALA A 182 25.92 -35.28 70.60
CA ALA A 182 26.10 -36.35 69.61
C ALA A 182 24.87 -36.52 68.70
N ALA A 183 23.65 -36.36 69.22
CA ALA A 183 22.43 -36.38 68.42
C ALA A 183 22.34 -35.14 67.49
N HIS A 184 22.72 -33.96 68.00
CA HIS A 184 22.74 -32.71 67.24
C HIS A 184 23.77 -32.73 66.12
N GLU A 185 24.98 -33.23 66.37
CA GLU A 185 26.01 -33.38 65.34
C GLU A 185 25.63 -34.42 64.28
N ARG A 186 24.95 -35.52 64.65
CA ARG A 186 24.37 -36.46 63.66
C ARG A 186 23.30 -35.77 62.82
N ALA A 187 22.38 -35.04 63.44
CA ALA A 187 21.34 -34.29 62.71
C ALA A 187 21.94 -33.25 61.76
N ARG A 188 23.02 -32.55 62.16
CA ARG A 188 23.79 -31.65 61.30
C ARG A 188 24.45 -32.37 60.13
N GLN A 189 25.09 -33.52 60.37
CA GLN A 189 25.73 -34.31 59.31
C GLN A 189 24.71 -34.87 58.32
N GLU A 190 23.55 -35.32 58.80
CA GLU A 190 22.44 -35.76 57.95
C GLU A 190 21.82 -34.61 57.16
N ALA A 191 21.60 -33.45 57.78
CA ALA A 191 21.15 -32.24 57.09
C ALA A 191 22.11 -31.82 55.98
N ASN A 192 23.40 -31.67 56.30
CA ASN A 192 24.45 -31.33 55.31
C ASN A 192 24.52 -32.36 54.18
N ARG A 193 24.37 -33.67 54.48
CA ARG A 193 24.35 -34.73 53.47
C ARG A 193 23.12 -34.66 52.57
N ILE A 194 21.95 -34.34 53.12
CA ILE A 194 20.72 -34.15 52.35
C ILE A 194 20.82 -32.89 51.49
N GLU A 195 21.35 -31.80 52.03
CA GLU A 195 21.63 -30.56 51.29
C GLU A 195 22.58 -30.83 50.12
N GLU A 196 23.72 -31.47 50.35
CA GLU A 196 24.69 -31.82 49.30
C GLU A 196 24.08 -32.74 48.23
N GLN A 197 23.34 -33.78 48.63
CA GLN A 197 22.64 -34.66 47.69
C GLN A 197 21.55 -33.93 46.90
N SER A 198 20.86 -32.96 47.50
CA SER A 198 19.86 -32.14 46.82
C SER A 198 20.51 -31.17 45.83
N ALA A 199 21.62 -30.55 46.21
CA ALA A 199 22.40 -29.67 45.34
C ALA A 199 22.97 -30.46 44.14
N GLN A 200 23.57 -31.63 44.37
CA GLN A 200 24.05 -32.51 43.30
C GLN A 200 22.94 -32.91 42.33
N LYS A 201 21.74 -33.24 42.82
CA LYS A 201 20.57 -33.56 41.96
C LYS A 201 20.06 -32.34 41.18
N ILE A 202 20.06 -31.15 41.79
CA ILE A 202 19.67 -29.91 41.12
C ILE A 202 20.68 -29.56 40.01
N GLU A 203 21.98 -29.70 40.26
CA GLU A 203 23.02 -29.46 39.26
C GLU A 203 23.01 -30.52 38.14
N GLN A 204 22.75 -31.79 38.46
CA GLN A 204 22.52 -32.83 37.44
C GLN A 204 21.31 -32.51 36.56
N ALA A 205 20.16 -32.18 37.16
CA ALA A 205 18.95 -31.82 36.42
C ALA A 205 19.13 -30.53 35.58
N ARG A 206 19.92 -29.56 36.06
CA ARG A 206 20.32 -28.37 35.29
C ARG A 206 21.19 -28.74 34.10
N ALA A 207 22.25 -29.53 34.31
CA ALA A 207 23.15 -29.96 33.25
C ALA A 207 22.43 -30.79 32.18
N GLU A 208 21.51 -31.67 32.58
CA GLU A 208 20.64 -32.43 31.66
C GLU A 208 19.70 -31.51 30.87
N ALA A 209 19.07 -30.53 31.53
CA ALA A 209 18.21 -29.56 30.86
C ALA A 209 18.98 -28.65 29.90
N GLU A 210 20.19 -28.21 30.26
CA GLU A 210 21.07 -27.41 29.39
C GLU A 210 21.59 -28.23 28.20
N ALA A 211 21.96 -29.50 28.41
CA ALA A 211 22.31 -30.43 27.34
C ALA A 211 21.13 -30.68 26.38
N PHE A 212 19.92 -30.85 26.92
CA PHE A 212 18.71 -30.97 26.11
C PHE A 212 18.43 -29.70 25.31
N LEU A 213 18.42 -28.53 25.95
CA LEU A 213 18.17 -27.24 25.29
C LEU A 213 19.23 -26.90 24.23
N THR A 214 20.50 -27.19 24.48
CA THR A 214 21.57 -27.01 23.48
C THR A 214 21.42 -27.96 22.31
N SER A 215 21.14 -29.25 22.55
CA SER A 215 20.88 -30.22 21.48
C SER A 215 19.67 -29.82 20.62
N ALA A 216 18.53 -29.50 21.24
CA ALA A 216 17.32 -29.04 20.56
C ALA A 216 17.56 -27.75 19.76
N ARG A 217 18.31 -26.78 20.31
CA ARG A 217 18.72 -25.56 19.59
C ARG A 217 19.58 -25.90 18.37
N THR A 218 20.55 -26.81 18.48
CA THR A 218 21.37 -27.21 17.33
C THR A 218 20.57 -27.96 16.27
N GLN A 219 19.61 -28.81 16.66
CA GLN A 219 18.71 -29.50 15.74
C GLN A 219 17.83 -28.50 14.99
N ILE A 220 17.16 -27.58 15.69
CA ILE A 220 16.34 -26.54 15.06
C ILE A 220 17.18 -25.67 14.11
N GLN A 221 18.42 -25.34 14.49
CA GLN A 221 19.33 -24.61 13.61
C GLN A 221 19.67 -25.42 12.34
N GLN A 222 19.93 -26.72 12.45
CA GLN A 222 20.19 -27.59 11.31
C GLN A 222 18.95 -27.72 10.40
N GLU A 223 17.77 -27.92 10.97
CA GLU A 223 16.51 -28.02 10.23
C GLU A 223 16.17 -26.72 9.50
N VAL A 224 16.37 -25.55 10.14
CA VAL A 224 16.18 -24.24 9.50
C VAL A 224 17.18 -24.00 8.36
N GLN A 225 18.45 -24.40 8.52
CA GLN A 225 19.42 -24.27 7.43
C GLN A 225 19.13 -25.26 6.27
N ALA A 226 18.70 -26.48 6.57
CA ALA A 226 18.28 -27.46 5.57
C ALA A 226 17.01 -27.00 4.83
N ALA A 227 16.04 -26.41 5.53
CA ALA A 227 14.86 -25.80 4.91
C ALA A 227 15.25 -24.64 3.98
N ARG A 228 16.13 -23.74 4.44
CA ARG A 228 16.66 -22.64 3.62
C ARG A 228 17.36 -23.15 2.36
N SER A 229 18.26 -24.13 2.48
CA SER A 229 18.96 -24.68 1.32
C SER A 229 17.99 -25.32 0.32
N ARG A 230 16.98 -26.07 0.79
CA ARG A 230 15.91 -26.62 -0.06
C ARG A 230 15.13 -25.52 -0.78
N THR A 231 14.69 -24.46 -0.08
CA THR A 231 13.97 -23.35 -0.73
C THR A 231 14.85 -22.60 -1.74
N GLN A 232 16.17 -22.52 -1.51
CA GLN A 232 17.11 -21.92 -2.47
C GLN A 232 17.32 -22.83 -3.70
N GLU A 233 17.41 -24.15 -3.51
CA GLU A 233 17.44 -25.13 -4.60
C GLU A 233 16.15 -25.10 -5.42
N GLU A 234 14.99 -25.02 -4.77
CA GLU A 234 13.68 -24.93 -5.44
C GLU A 234 13.55 -23.62 -6.22
N LEU A 235 13.98 -22.49 -5.65
CA LEU A 235 13.98 -21.19 -6.33
C LEU A 235 14.92 -21.19 -7.55
N THR A 236 16.14 -21.74 -7.42
CA THR A 236 17.09 -21.82 -8.55
C THR A 236 16.62 -22.80 -9.63
N ARG A 237 15.99 -23.92 -9.26
CA ARG A 237 15.32 -24.83 -10.20
C ARG A 237 14.15 -24.16 -10.92
N TRP A 238 13.35 -23.37 -10.21
CA TRP A 238 12.23 -22.62 -10.79
C TRP A 238 12.74 -21.54 -11.75
N GLN A 239 13.72 -20.72 -11.34
CA GLN A 239 14.39 -19.74 -12.19
C GLN A 239 14.95 -20.38 -13.47
N ALA A 240 15.74 -21.45 -13.34
CA ALA A 240 16.30 -22.16 -14.49
C ALA A 240 15.25 -22.87 -15.36
N THR A 241 14.02 -23.08 -14.86
CA THR A 241 12.90 -23.63 -15.65
C THR A 241 12.17 -22.51 -16.40
N VAL A 242 11.89 -21.38 -15.73
CA VAL A 242 11.32 -20.17 -16.35
C VAL A 242 12.26 -19.60 -17.41
N GLU A 243 13.57 -19.58 -17.19
CA GLU A 243 14.56 -19.16 -18.18
C GLU A 243 14.55 -20.06 -19.43
N ARG A 244 14.40 -21.38 -19.25
CA ARG A 244 14.23 -22.32 -20.36
C ARG A 244 12.92 -22.08 -21.10
N GLU A 245 11.79 -22.00 -20.41
CA GLU A 245 10.49 -21.71 -21.04
C GLU A 245 10.48 -20.37 -21.79
N LEU A 246 11.12 -19.33 -21.26
CA LEU A 246 11.28 -18.04 -21.94
C LEU A 246 12.19 -18.14 -23.17
N ASN A 247 13.27 -18.90 -23.09
CA ASN A 247 14.15 -19.13 -24.23
C ASN A 247 13.44 -19.94 -25.33
N ASP A 248 12.75 -21.02 -24.96
CA ASP A 248 11.99 -21.87 -25.88
C ASP A 248 10.91 -21.04 -26.58
N ARG A 249 10.12 -20.24 -25.84
CA ARG A 249 9.14 -19.30 -26.43
C ARG A 249 9.77 -18.24 -27.34
N ARG A 250 10.96 -17.73 -27.01
CA ARG A 250 11.69 -16.80 -27.89
C ARG A 250 12.11 -17.50 -29.19
N THR A 251 12.71 -18.68 -29.10
CA THR A 251 13.13 -19.43 -30.29
C THR A 251 11.94 -19.86 -31.17
N ALA A 252 10.80 -20.20 -30.57
CA ALA A 252 9.56 -20.48 -31.30
C ALA A 252 9.02 -19.21 -32.01
N ALA A 253 8.97 -18.07 -31.32
CA ALA A 253 8.54 -16.80 -31.93
C ALA A 253 9.51 -16.32 -33.03
N GLU A 254 10.82 -16.52 -32.85
CA GLU A 254 11.83 -16.26 -33.89
C GLU A 254 11.62 -17.17 -35.10
N GLN A 255 11.33 -18.47 -34.89
CA GLN A 255 10.98 -19.40 -35.97
C GLN A 255 9.72 -18.96 -36.71
N GLU A 256 8.61 -18.68 -36.01
CA GLU A 256 7.37 -18.18 -36.60
C GLU A 256 7.59 -16.89 -37.41
N LEU A 257 8.40 -15.95 -36.91
CA LEU A 257 8.76 -14.74 -37.66
C LEU A 257 9.60 -15.06 -38.91
N THR A 258 10.56 -15.99 -38.85
CA THR A 258 11.31 -16.39 -40.04
C THR A 258 10.44 -17.13 -41.07
N GLU A 259 9.46 -17.93 -40.62
CA GLU A 259 8.50 -18.60 -41.50
C GLU A 259 7.54 -17.60 -42.16
N GLN A 260 7.02 -16.63 -41.40
CA GLN A 260 6.18 -15.54 -41.93
C GLN A 260 6.94 -14.68 -42.94
N ASN A 261 8.19 -14.31 -42.64
CA ASN A 261 9.04 -13.58 -43.58
C ASN A 261 9.30 -14.39 -44.86
N ALA A 262 9.66 -15.67 -44.74
CA ALA A 262 9.87 -16.55 -45.88
C ALA A 262 8.59 -16.80 -46.70
N ALA A 263 7.41 -16.81 -46.07
CA ALA A 263 6.12 -16.86 -46.75
C ALA A 263 5.85 -15.55 -47.52
N ALA A 264 6.00 -14.39 -46.87
CA ALA A 264 5.83 -13.09 -47.48
C ALA A 264 6.82 -12.84 -48.64
N GLU A 265 8.07 -13.29 -48.52
CA GLU A 265 9.05 -13.24 -49.62
C GLU A 265 8.62 -14.10 -50.82
N ARG A 266 8.07 -15.30 -50.59
CA ARG A 266 7.52 -16.16 -51.66
C ARG A 266 6.29 -15.53 -52.31
N GLU A 267 5.40 -14.92 -51.54
CA GLU A 267 4.22 -14.22 -52.07
C GLU A 267 4.62 -12.99 -52.90
N LEU A 268 5.56 -12.18 -52.41
CA LEU A 268 6.10 -11.04 -53.16
C LEU A 268 6.85 -11.48 -54.42
N ALA A 269 7.59 -12.59 -54.37
CA ALA A 269 8.23 -13.18 -55.56
C ALA A 269 7.17 -13.67 -56.56
N ALA A 270 6.13 -14.37 -56.11
CA ALA A 270 5.03 -14.81 -56.96
C ALA A 270 4.30 -13.62 -57.62
N GLN A 271 3.94 -12.59 -56.84
CA GLN A 271 3.33 -11.35 -57.33
C GLN A 271 4.22 -10.64 -58.35
N ARG A 272 5.54 -10.56 -58.12
CA ARG A 272 6.50 -10.02 -59.11
C ARG A 272 6.49 -10.84 -60.40
N THR A 273 6.59 -12.16 -60.33
CA THR A 273 6.56 -13.00 -61.53
C THR A 273 5.22 -12.91 -62.29
N ALA A 274 4.10 -12.75 -61.58
CA ALA A 274 2.80 -12.53 -62.21
C ALA A 274 2.74 -11.16 -62.91
N ALA A 275 3.18 -10.08 -62.24
CA ALA A 275 3.25 -8.75 -62.83
C ALA A 275 4.23 -8.68 -64.03
N GLU A 276 5.36 -9.38 -63.96
CA GLU A 276 6.30 -9.53 -65.09
C GLU A 276 5.66 -10.26 -66.28
N GLN A 277 4.86 -11.31 -66.02
CA GLN A 277 4.09 -12.01 -67.05
C GLN A 277 3.01 -11.11 -67.65
N GLU A 278 2.24 -10.38 -66.83
CA GLU A 278 1.23 -9.42 -67.30
C GLU A 278 1.87 -8.33 -68.17
N ILE A 279 2.96 -7.70 -67.71
CA ILE A 279 3.72 -6.72 -68.49
C ILE A 279 4.23 -7.33 -69.80
N ALA A 280 4.75 -8.56 -69.78
CA ALA A 280 5.20 -9.25 -70.99
C ALA A 280 4.03 -9.51 -71.97
N THR A 281 2.84 -9.90 -71.48
CA THR A 281 1.64 -10.06 -72.33
C THR A 281 1.19 -8.72 -72.91
N LEU A 282 1.12 -7.66 -72.12
CA LEU A 282 0.76 -6.31 -72.59
C LEU A 282 1.77 -5.77 -73.61
N ILE A 283 3.06 -6.04 -73.43
CA ILE A 283 4.10 -5.70 -74.43
C ILE A 283 3.90 -6.50 -75.71
N ALA A 284 3.60 -7.80 -75.63
CA ALA A 284 3.33 -8.64 -76.80
C ALA A 284 2.06 -8.19 -77.54
N GLU A 285 0.99 -7.85 -76.82
CA GLU A 285 -0.24 -7.29 -77.38
C GLU A 285 -0.01 -5.92 -78.03
N ALA A 286 0.74 -5.03 -77.38
CA ALA A 286 1.11 -3.72 -77.92
C ALA A 286 1.99 -3.87 -79.18
N GLN A 287 2.92 -4.83 -79.21
CA GLN A 287 3.71 -5.16 -80.40
C GLN A 287 2.83 -5.72 -81.53
N GLN A 288 1.89 -6.62 -81.23
CA GLN A 288 0.92 -7.12 -82.21
C GLN A 288 0.01 -6.01 -82.74
N TYR A 289 -0.45 -5.10 -81.87
CA TYR A 289 -1.26 -3.95 -82.27
C TYR A 289 -0.46 -2.98 -83.13
N ALA A 290 0.78 -2.65 -82.75
CA ALA A 290 1.68 -1.83 -83.56
C ALA A 290 1.99 -2.48 -84.92
N ALA A 291 2.16 -3.81 -84.97
CA ALA A 291 2.32 -4.54 -86.22
C ALA A 291 1.06 -4.49 -87.10
N LYS A 292 -0.15 -4.67 -86.53
CA LYS A 292 -1.42 -4.51 -87.24
C LYS A 292 -1.64 -3.09 -87.75
N VAL A 293 -1.28 -2.06 -86.97
CA VAL A 293 -1.37 -0.65 -87.38
C VAL A 293 -0.36 -0.35 -88.49
N ARG A 294 0.88 -0.85 -88.41
CA ARG A 294 1.87 -0.74 -89.49
C ARG A 294 1.38 -1.43 -90.76
N GLN A 295 0.93 -2.68 -90.67
CA GLN A 295 0.37 -3.40 -91.80
C GLN A 295 -0.80 -2.63 -92.45
N ARG A 296 -1.74 -2.11 -91.65
CA ARG A 296 -2.86 -1.31 -92.16
C ARG A 296 -2.39 0.01 -92.79
N ALA A 297 -1.36 0.64 -92.24
CA ALA A 297 -0.75 1.83 -92.81
C ALA A 297 0.01 1.53 -94.11
N ASP A 298 0.65 0.37 -94.24
CA ASP A 298 1.32 -0.10 -95.45
C ASP A 298 0.29 -0.50 -96.54
N GLU A 299 -0.84 -1.12 -96.16
CA GLU A 299 -2.01 -1.37 -97.02
C GLU A 299 -2.63 -0.05 -97.51
N GLN A 300 -2.75 0.95 -96.63
CA GLN A 300 -3.19 2.29 -97.01
C GLN A 300 -2.15 3.02 -97.88
N ALA A 301 -0.86 2.90 -97.60
CA ALA A 301 0.21 3.50 -98.39
C ALA A 301 0.28 2.87 -99.79
N THR A 302 0.15 1.55 -99.91
CA THR A 302 0.13 0.85 -101.21
C THR A 302 -1.13 1.16 -102.01
N THR A 303 -2.31 1.22 -101.39
CA THR A 303 -3.54 1.66 -102.09
C THR A 303 -3.46 3.14 -102.50
N HIS A 304 -2.93 4.03 -101.67
CA HIS A 304 -2.67 5.42 -102.05
C HIS A 304 -1.60 5.56 -103.15
N GLN A 305 -0.57 4.71 -103.17
CA GLN A 305 0.41 4.64 -104.27
C GLN A 305 -0.25 4.16 -105.58
N GLN A 306 -1.13 3.16 -105.53
CA GLN A 306 -1.90 2.71 -106.70
C GLN A 306 -2.85 3.80 -107.21
N GLN A 307 -3.52 4.53 -106.31
CA GLN A 307 -4.34 5.69 -106.65
C GLN A 307 -3.49 6.80 -107.29
N LEU A 308 -2.34 7.13 -106.71
CA LEU A 308 -1.38 8.10 -107.27
C LEU A 308 -0.88 7.69 -108.65
N ALA A 309 -0.53 6.42 -108.85
CA ALA A 309 -0.12 5.89 -110.16
C ALA A 309 -1.25 6.02 -111.19
N THR A 310 -2.49 5.71 -110.80
CA THR A 310 -3.69 5.85 -111.65
C THR A 310 -3.96 7.32 -112.02
N VAL A 311 -3.84 8.24 -111.05
CA VAL A 311 -3.98 9.68 -111.29
C VAL A 311 -2.85 10.18 -112.19
N GLN A 312 -1.60 9.77 -111.96
CA GLN A 312 -0.45 10.11 -112.82
C GLN A 312 -0.64 9.59 -114.25
N GLN A 313 -1.16 8.39 -114.43
CA GLN A 313 -1.55 7.85 -115.74
C GLN A 313 -2.57 8.77 -116.41
N SER A 314 -3.68 9.07 -115.73
CA SER A 314 -4.71 9.97 -116.28
C SER A 314 -4.20 11.39 -116.59
N VAL A 315 -3.18 11.87 -115.87
CA VAL A 315 -2.52 13.16 -116.15
C VAL A 315 -1.62 13.08 -117.37
N ARG A 316 -0.95 11.94 -117.63
CA ARG A 316 -0.23 11.70 -118.90
C ARG A 316 -1.22 11.67 -120.07
N ASP A 317 -2.27 10.86 -119.98
CA ASP A 317 -3.30 10.74 -121.02
C ASP A 317 -3.96 12.11 -121.33
N ARG A 318 -4.26 12.90 -120.29
CA ARG A 318 -4.77 14.27 -120.43
C ARG A 318 -3.76 15.24 -121.05
N ARG A 319 -2.47 15.10 -120.78
CA ARG A 319 -1.42 15.90 -121.44
C ARG A 319 -1.26 15.52 -122.91
N GLU A 320 -1.30 14.24 -123.24
CA GLU A 320 -1.22 13.76 -124.63
C GLU A 320 -2.42 14.24 -125.46
N THR A 321 -3.64 14.13 -124.91
CA THR A 321 -4.84 14.71 -125.56
C THR A 321 -4.79 16.24 -125.69
N LEU A 322 -4.23 16.97 -124.70
CA LEU A 322 -4.00 18.42 -124.83
C LEU A 322 -2.99 18.75 -125.94
N THR A 323 -1.85 18.03 -126.03
CA THR A 323 -0.88 18.25 -127.12
C THR A 323 -1.46 17.96 -128.50
N ARG A 324 -2.34 16.95 -128.60
CA ARG A 324 -3.08 16.65 -129.82
C ARG A 324 -4.02 17.80 -130.21
N LEU A 325 -4.86 18.25 -129.27
CA LEU A 325 -5.77 19.39 -129.50
C LEU A 325 -5.01 20.68 -129.86
N GLN A 326 -3.83 20.90 -129.30
CA GLN A 326 -2.95 22.02 -129.67
C GLN A 326 -2.49 21.91 -131.13
N SER A 327 -2.05 20.74 -131.59
CA SER A 327 -1.67 20.54 -133.00
C SER A 327 -2.86 20.66 -133.98
N GLU A 328 -4.06 20.25 -133.55
CA GLU A 328 -5.31 20.43 -134.31
C GLU A 328 -5.72 21.92 -134.35
N LEU A 329 -5.41 22.71 -133.32
CA LEU A 329 -5.59 24.17 -133.30
C LEU A 329 -4.57 24.90 -134.20
N GLU A 330 -3.29 24.54 -134.14
CA GLU A 330 -2.23 25.16 -134.95
C GLU A 330 -2.46 24.91 -136.46
N THR A 331 -2.87 23.70 -136.83
CA THR A 331 -3.19 23.38 -138.23
C THR A 331 -4.44 24.11 -138.75
N THR A 332 -5.48 24.27 -137.92
CA THR A 332 -6.66 25.08 -138.30
C THR A 332 -6.37 26.58 -138.36
N GLN A 333 -5.46 27.09 -137.52
CA GLN A 333 -4.97 28.47 -137.60
C GLN A 333 -4.19 28.73 -138.91
N GLN A 334 -3.25 27.84 -139.27
CA GLN A 334 -2.49 27.95 -140.54
C GLN A 334 -3.39 27.94 -141.78
N GLN A 335 -4.42 27.08 -141.80
CA GLN A 335 -5.41 27.04 -142.89
C GLN A 335 -6.19 28.36 -143.02
N LEU A 336 -6.54 28.98 -141.89
CA LEU A 336 -7.30 30.23 -141.87
C LEU A 336 -6.46 31.44 -142.30
N GLU A 337 -5.14 31.39 -142.06
CA GLU A 337 -4.18 32.41 -142.50
C GLU A 337 -3.93 32.33 -144.01
N GLN A 338 -3.88 31.12 -144.57
CA GLN A 338 -3.74 30.88 -146.02
C GLN A 338 -4.93 31.43 -146.81
N VAL A 339 -6.17 31.15 -146.37
CA VAL A 339 -7.40 31.66 -147.02
C VAL A 339 -7.47 33.19 -147.01
N ARG A 340 -6.94 33.85 -145.96
CA ARG A 340 -6.88 35.32 -145.89
C ARG A 340 -5.93 35.91 -146.94
N GLN A 341 -4.76 35.29 -147.13
CA GLN A 341 -3.79 35.75 -148.14
C GLN A 341 -4.33 35.60 -149.57
N GLU A 342 -5.07 34.52 -149.85
CA GLU A 342 -5.75 34.33 -151.13
C GLU A 342 -6.82 35.42 -151.37
N GLY A 343 -7.64 35.74 -150.37
CA GLY A 343 -8.61 36.84 -150.43
C GLY A 343 -7.97 38.20 -150.81
N ASP A 344 -6.91 38.57 -150.09
CA ASP A 344 -6.10 39.78 -150.30
C ASP A 344 -5.57 39.95 -151.73
N THR A 345 -5.28 38.84 -152.43
CA THR A 345 -4.82 38.90 -153.84
C THR A 345 -5.97 39.20 -154.79
N THR A 346 -7.11 38.51 -154.63
CA THR A 346 -8.29 38.69 -155.50
C THR A 346 -8.86 40.11 -155.43
N GLU A 347 -8.82 40.76 -154.26
CA GLU A 347 -9.36 42.11 -154.10
C GLU A 347 -8.53 43.17 -154.86
N ARG A 348 -7.20 42.99 -154.95
CA ARG A 348 -6.29 43.89 -155.69
C ARG A 348 -6.50 43.80 -157.22
N GLU A 349 -6.81 42.62 -157.74
CA GLU A 349 -7.17 42.43 -159.15
C GLU A 349 -8.52 43.07 -159.49
N LEU A 350 -9.49 43.01 -158.56
CA LEU A 350 -10.81 43.61 -158.71
C LEU A 350 -10.77 45.15 -158.81
N VAL A 351 -9.83 45.80 -158.09
CA VAL A 351 -9.60 47.25 -158.17
C VAL A 351 -9.02 47.67 -159.52
N THR A 352 -8.02 46.94 -160.03
CA THR A 352 -7.35 47.28 -161.30
C THR A 352 -8.26 47.08 -162.52
N VAL A 353 -9.14 46.08 -162.51
CA VAL A 353 -10.16 45.90 -163.57
C VAL A 353 -11.19 47.04 -163.55
N ARG A 354 -11.64 47.49 -162.38
CA ARG A 354 -12.58 48.62 -162.25
C ARG A 354 -12.00 49.94 -162.79
N GLN A 355 -10.70 50.18 -162.59
CA GLN A 355 -10.03 51.40 -163.07
C GLN A 355 -10.04 51.49 -164.60
N ARG A 356 -9.65 50.41 -165.30
CA ARG A 356 -9.68 50.33 -166.77
C ARG A 356 -11.06 50.55 -167.37
N LEU A 357 -12.11 50.04 -166.70
CA LEU A 357 -13.51 50.22 -167.12
C LEU A 357 -14.00 51.67 -166.95
N GLY A 358 -13.39 52.44 -166.04
CA GLY A 358 -13.66 53.87 -165.86
C GLY A 358 -13.04 54.77 -166.94
N GLU A 359 -11.89 54.38 -167.49
CA GLU A 359 -11.19 55.12 -168.55
C GLU A 359 -11.92 54.94 -169.89
N THR A 360 -12.20 53.70 -170.30
CA THR A 360 -12.92 53.39 -171.55
C THR A 360 -14.32 54.02 -171.64
N ARG A 361 -14.98 54.26 -170.48
CA ARG A 361 -16.28 54.94 -170.44
C ARG A 361 -16.20 56.44 -170.69
N ARG A 362 -15.10 57.10 -170.36
CA ARG A 362 -14.89 58.54 -170.63
C ARG A 362 -14.59 58.78 -172.10
N GLU A 363 -13.72 57.95 -172.70
CA GLU A 363 -13.42 58.02 -174.12
C GLU A 363 -14.66 57.82 -175.01
N LEU A 364 -15.59 56.94 -174.62
CA LEU A 364 -16.84 56.74 -175.34
C LEU A 364 -17.78 57.96 -175.26
N ALA A 365 -17.81 58.67 -174.12
CA ALA A 365 -18.66 59.84 -173.92
C ALA A 365 -18.21 61.03 -174.80
N ASP A 366 -16.90 61.28 -174.88
CA ASP A 366 -16.34 62.36 -175.72
C ASP A 366 -16.57 62.11 -177.23
N GLN A 367 -16.57 60.84 -177.67
CA GLN A 367 -16.87 60.48 -179.06
C GLN A 367 -18.36 60.64 -179.40
N LEU A 368 -19.27 60.34 -178.46
CA LEU A 368 -20.71 60.55 -178.65
C LEU A 368 -21.04 62.05 -178.75
N HIS A 369 -20.43 62.90 -177.92
CA HIS A 369 -20.71 64.34 -177.93
C HIS A 369 -20.34 65.00 -179.27
N ARG A 370 -19.18 64.64 -179.84
CA ARG A 370 -18.75 65.10 -181.18
C ARG A 370 -19.69 64.67 -182.31
N LEU A 371 -20.38 63.54 -182.14
CA LEU A 371 -21.33 63.01 -183.13
C LEU A 371 -22.70 63.70 -183.05
N GLU A 372 -23.12 64.14 -181.85
CA GLU A 372 -24.32 64.95 -181.66
C GLU A 372 -24.17 66.38 -182.20
N GLU A 373 -23.00 67.00 -182.05
CA GLU A 373 -22.71 68.32 -182.64
C GLU A 373 -22.77 68.27 -184.18
N ALA A 374 -22.22 67.22 -184.80
CA ALA A 374 -22.31 66.99 -186.24
C ALA A 374 -23.76 66.78 -186.74
N ARG A 375 -24.62 66.13 -185.93
CA ARG A 375 -26.05 65.97 -186.26
C ARG A 375 -26.85 67.28 -186.19
N ARG A 376 -26.65 68.10 -185.15
CA ARG A 376 -27.35 69.39 -185.00
C ARG A 376 -27.03 70.37 -186.14
N ALA A 377 -25.86 70.25 -186.76
CA ALA A 377 -25.50 70.99 -187.97
C ALA A 377 -26.21 70.51 -189.25
N ALA A 378 -26.69 69.26 -189.29
CA ALA A 378 -27.44 68.69 -190.42
C ALA A 378 -28.95 68.96 -190.32
N ASP A 379 -29.54 68.88 -189.12
CA ASP A 379 -30.99 69.03 -188.92
C ASP A 379 -31.48 70.47 -189.21
N SER A 380 -30.62 71.48 -189.03
CA SER A 380 -30.90 72.88 -189.38
C SER A 380 -30.89 73.12 -190.91
N ALA A 381 -30.14 72.33 -191.68
CA ALA A 381 -30.21 72.34 -193.14
C ALA A 381 -31.46 71.61 -193.67
N GLU A 382 -31.93 70.58 -192.97
CA GLU A 382 -33.09 69.79 -193.40
C GLU A 382 -34.43 70.52 -193.16
N THR A 383 -34.52 71.35 -192.12
CA THR A 383 -35.73 72.14 -191.82
C THR A 383 -36.03 73.19 -192.90
N HIS A 384 -35.00 73.85 -193.43
CA HIS A 384 -35.14 74.77 -194.58
C HIS A 384 -35.57 74.07 -195.90
N ALA A 385 -35.43 72.74 -196.01
CA ALA A 385 -35.88 71.99 -197.18
C ALA A 385 -37.34 71.49 -197.09
N LYS A 386 -37.89 71.32 -195.88
CA LYS A 386 -39.23 70.74 -195.67
C LYS A 386 -40.36 71.76 -195.82
N GLU A 387 -40.17 73.00 -195.39
CA GLU A 387 -41.17 74.07 -195.55
C GLU A 387 -41.48 74.40 -197.03
N VAL A 388 -40.48 74.29 -197.91
CA VAL A 388 -40.64 74.48 -199.36
C VAL A 388 -41.49 73.37 -200.02
N ARG A 389 -41.57 72.17 -199.42
CA ARG A 389 -42.30 71.01 -199.98
C ARG A 389 -43.74 70.85 -199.50
N ALA A 390 -44.07 71.22 -198.26
CA ALA A 390 -45.44 71.11 -197.75
C ALA A 390 -46.44 72.01 -198.49
N ARG A 391 -45.97 73.13 -199.05
CA ARG A 391 -46.74 74.09 -199.87
C ARG A 391 -47.25 73.53 -201.22
N VAL A 392 -46.90 72.29 -201.57
CA VAL A 392 -47.11 71.69 -202.92
C VAL A 392 -47.92 70.38 -202.90
N LYS A 393 -48.19 69.80 -201.72
CA LYS A 393 -48.91 68.51 -201.57
C LYS A 393 -49.98 68.57 -200.46
N ARG A 394 -50.89 69.55 -200.48
CA ARG A 394 -51.98 69.69 -201.46
C ARG A 394 -52.85 68.44 -201.61
N GLU A 395 -54.15 68.59 -201.33
CA GLU A 395 -55.19 68.81 -202.38
C GLU A 395 -55.41 67.70 -203.44
N ALA A 396 -54.68 66.58 -203.41
CA ALA A 396 -54.58 65.65 -204.55
C ALA A 396 -55.16 64.22 -204.35
N LYS A 397 -55.71 63.85 -203.18
CA LYS A 397 -56.37 62.53 -203.04
C LYS A 397 -57.61 62.54 -202.13
N ARG A 398 -58.69 63.13 -202.64
CA ARG A 398 -60.04 63.12 -202.06
C ARG A 398 -60.99 62.09 -202.71
N VAL A 399 -60.51 61.31 -203.70
CA VAL A 399 -61.39 60.74 -204.76
C VAL A 399 -60.95 59.33 -205.24
N ALA A 400 -60.83 58.35 -204.33
CA ALA A 400 -60.79 56.89 -204.58
C ALA A 400 -60.36 56.14 -203.30
N ASP A 401 -61.07 55.19 -202.67
CA ASP A 401 -62.44 54.67 -202.85
C ASP A 401 -62.95 54.23 -201.44
N LEU A 402 -64.24 54.12 -201.09
CA LEU A 402 -65.52 54.13 -201.82
C LEU A 402 -66.02 52.79 -202.44
N ALA A 403 -65.48 51.63 -202.05
CA ALA A 403 -66.00 50.33 -202.50
C ALA A 403 -66.12 49.29 -201.35
N ALA A 404 -67.37 48.96 -200.98
CA ALA A 404 -67.80 47.91 -200.01
C ALA A 404 -67.20 47.99 -198.59
N ALA A 405 -67.86 48.49 -197.53
CA ALA A 405 -69.29 48.67 -197.25
C ALA A 405 -70.14 47.39 -197.28
N ALA A 406 -70.31 46.73 -196.12
CA ALA A 406 -71.62 46.46 -195.48
C ALA A 406 -71.55 45.45 -194.29
N VAL A 407 -72.08 45.86 -193.11
CA VAL A 407 -72.92 45.06 -192.17
C VAL A 407 -72.25 43.85 -191.45
N MET A 408 -72.20 43.66 -190.10
CA MET A 408 -72.64 44.31 -188.82
C MET A 408 -71.73 43.71 -187.69
N ALA A 409 -71.60 44.15 -186.43
CA ALA A 409 -72.40 45.00 -185.54
C ALA A 409 -71.53 45.79 -184.51
N ALA A 410 -72.14 46.71 -183.74
CA ALA A 410 -71.52 47.67 -182.80
C ALA A 410 -71.74 47.26 -181.29
N ALA A 411 -71.29 47.93 -180.20
CA ALA A 411 -70.52 49.18 -179.95
C ALA A 411 -69.98 49.29 -178.47
N GLY A 412 -68.92 50.10 -178.21
CA GLY A 412 -68.56 50.80 -176.93
C GLY A 412 -68.10 49.99 -175.68
N GLY A 413 -67.32 50.48 -174.70
CA GLY A 413 -66.50 51.71 -174.53
C GLY A 413 -66.20 52.10 -173.04
N GLY A 414 -65.00 52.66 -172.71
CA GLY A 414 -64.75 53.57 -171.55
C GLY A 414 -64.02 53.10 -170.25
N GLU A 415 -62.81 53.67 -169.98
CA GLU A 415 -62.28 54.25 -168.68
C GLU A 415 -62.15 53.40 -167.36
N THR A 416 -61.48 53.76 -166.23
CA THR A 416 -60.60 54.88 -165.74
C THR A 416 -59.66 54.49 -164.53
N ALA A 417 -58.52 55.20 -164.32
CA ALA A 417 -57.74 55.47 -163.05
C ALA A 417 -57.20 54.28 -162.16
N GLU A 418 -56.28 54.38 -161.17
CA GLU A 418 -55.50 55.48 -160.52
C GLU A 418 -54.16 54.98 -159.84
N TYR A 419 -53.35 55.87 -159.22
CA TYR A 419 -51.95 55.69 -158.70
C TYR A 419 -51.87 55.89 -157.11
N PRO A 420 -50.73 56.14 -156.40
CA PRO A 420 -49.63 55.22 -156.01
C PRO A 420 -49.04 55.40 -154.55
N GLN A 421 -47.86 54.78 -154.31
CA GLN A 421 -46.70 55.08 -153.40
C GLN A 421 -46.68 56.26 -152.38
N VAL A 422 -45.82 56.15 -151.34
CA VAL A 422 -44.73 57.11 -150.93
C VAL A 422 -43.86 56.52 -149.77
N VAL A 423 -42.53 56.32 -149.91
CA VAL A 423 -41.31 57.13 -149.53
C VAL A 423 -41.03 57.31 -148.01
N ALA A 424 -39.74 57.43 -147.62
CA ALA A 424 -39.20 57.58 -146.26
C ALA A 424 -38.24 58.79 -146.09
N ARG A 425 -38.09 59.38 -144.88
CA ARG A 425 -36.83 59.98 -144.29
C ARG A 425 -37.00 60.87 -143.01
N THR A 426 -35.95 60.86 -142.16
CA THR A 426 -35.35 61.94 -141.30
C THR A 426 -36.11 62.73 -140.19
N GLY A 427 -35.55 62.74 -138.97
CA GLY A 427 -34.96 63.95 -138.34
C GLY A 427 -35.59 64.65 -137.09
N SER A 428 -34.73 65.03 -136.12
CA SER A 428 -34.82 66.10 -135.06
C SER A 428 -35.51 65.87 -133.68
N GLU A 429 -35.06 66.69 -132.69
CA GLU A 429 -35.25 66.70 -131.20
C GLU A 429 -36.59 67.36 -130.72
N PRO A 430 -36.91 67.70 -129.41
CA PRO A 430 -36.18 67.65 -128.11
C PRO A 430 -37.02 67.18 -126.84
N ALA A 431 -36.54 67.51 -125.61
CA ALA A 431 -37.05 67.16 -124.24
C ALA A 431 -38.30 67.99 -123.76
N PRO A 432 -38.88 67.91 -122.51
CA PRO A 432 -38.44 67.30 -121.21
C PRO A 432 -39.51 66.70 -120.20
N ALA A 433 -39.03 66.18 -119.05
CA ALA A 433 -39.60 66.13 -117.66
C ALA A 433 -40.94 65.41 -117.24
N GLY A 434 -40.93 64.65 -116.10
CA GLY A 434 -42.08 64.61 -115.14
C GLY A 434 -42.52 63.33 -114.34
N ARG A 435 -41.88 63.03 -113.18
CA ARG A 435 -42.33 62.32 -111.92
C ARG A 435 -43.69 61.56 -111.76
N LEU A 436 -43.68 60.39 -111.05
CA LEU A 436 -44.14 60.16 -109.63
C LEU A 436 -44.30 58.66 -109.20
N ALA A 437 -44.08 58.35 -107.90
CA ALA A 437 -44.54 57.22 -107.00
C ALA A 437 -44.66 55.75 -107.53
N GLY A 438 -44.45 54.64 -106.81
CA GLY A 438 -44.10 54.25 -105.41
C GLY A 438 -43.88 52.69 -105.38
N ASP A 439 -43.79 51.90 -104.30
CA ASP A 439 -43.72 52.13 -102.84
C ASP A 439 -43.07 50.89 -102.11
N SER A 440 -43.57 50.42 -100.95
CA SER A 440 -42.84 49.58 -99.94
C SER A 440 -43.64 48.31 -99.44
N PRO A 441 -43.34 47.59 -98.31
CA PRO A 441 -42.09 47.28 -97.55
C PRO A 441 -41.95 45.78 -97.05
N ALA A 442 -40.99 45.53 -96.12
CA ALA A 442 -40.94 44.49 -95.05
C ALA A 442 -40.38 43.06 -95.39
N GLU A 443 -39.77 42.27 -94.47
CA GLU A 443 -39.54 42.38 -93.00
C GLU A 443 -38.36 41.51 -92.47
N ALA A 444 -37.90 41.78 -91.23
CA ALA A 444 -37.21 40.95 -90.20
C ALA A 444 -36.23 39.78 -90.54
N GLY A 445 -35.18 39.50 -89.75
CA GLY A 445 -34.72 40.13 -88.49
C GLY A 445 -33.50 39.39 -87.87
N ALA A 446 -32.84 40.00 -86.88
CA ALA A 446 -31.66 39.44 -86.20
C ALA A 446 -31.61 39.83 -84.71
N HIS A 447 -31.41 38.85 -83.82
CA HIS A 447 -30.97 38.91 -82.42
C HIS A 447 -30.46 37.49 -82.05
N ARG A 448 -29.57 37.24 -81.08
CA ARG A 448 -29.45 37.82 -79.73
C ARG A 448 -28.03 37.60 -79.16
N ALA A 449 -27.62 38.42 -78.20
CA ALA A 449 -26.34 38.31 -77.48
C ALA A 449 -26.57 37.93 -75.98
N PRO A 450 -25.70 38.30 -75.01
CA PRO A 450 -25.02 37.38 -74.08
C PRO A 450 -25.63 37.37 -72.66
N ASP A 451 -24.97 36.72 -71.68
CA ASP A 451 -24.62 37.39 -70.40
C ASP A 451 -23.55 36.65 -69.56
N GLU A 452 -22.93 37.37 -68.61
CA GLU A 452 -21.92 36.91 -67.62
C GLU A 452 -22.36 37.20 -66.16
N THR A 453 -21.56 36.74 -65.17
CA THR A 453 -21.48 37.24 -63.76
C THR A 453 -22.56 36.77 -62.73
N PRO A 454 -22.41 37.03 -61.40
CA PRO A 454 -21.33 36.58 -60.48
C PRO A 454 -21.86 35.99 -59.12
N GLY A 455 -20.98 35.75 -58.13
CA GLY A 455 -21.32 35.30 -56.74
C GLY A 455 -21.83 36.43 -55.79
N PRO A 456 -21.59 36.44 -54.44
CA PRO A 456 -20.83 35.52 -53.57
C PRO A 456 -21.41 35.28 -52.12
N ALA A 457 -20.56 34.74 -51.22
CA ALA A 457 -20.51 34.93 -49.73
C ALA A 457 -21.49 34.21 -48.76
N GLY A 458 -20.99 33.89 -47.54
CA GLY A 458 -21.81 33.71 -46.32
C GLY A 458 -21.42 32.60 -45.32
N ASP A 459 -20.72 32.99 -44.25
CA ASP A 459 -20.83 32.55 -42.83
C ASP A 459 -20.57 31.10 -42.33
N GLU A 460 -19.75 31.02 -41.26
CA GLU A 460 -19.81 29.98 -40.21
C GLU A 460 -21.06 30.18 -39.32
N PRO A 461 -21.51 29.18 -38.53
CA PRO A 461 -21.08 29.19 -37.11
C PRO A 461 -21.00 27.83 -36.40
N ALA A 462 -20.55 27.91 -35.14
CA ALA A 462 -20.34 26.88 -34.12
C ALA A 462 -21.55 26.03 -33.66
N GLY A 463 -21.24 24.91 -32.98
CA GLY A 463 -22.15 24.09 -32.15
C GLY A 463 -21.69 22.61 -32.12
N ALA A 464 -21.10 22.06 -31.07
CA ALA A 464 -21.61 21.72 -29.72
C ALA A 464 -22.30 20.34 -29.64
N GLU A 465 -22.21 19.67 -28.46
CA GLU A 465 -22.60 18.27 -28.07
C GLU A 465 -21.45 17.22 -28.12
N ARG A 466 -21.19 16.38 -27.11
CA ARG A 466 -21.83 16.05 -25.80
C ARG A 466 -20.80 15.74 -24.69
N PRO A 467 -21.18 15.86 -23.40
CA PRO A 467 -20.58 15.12 -22.28
C PRO A 467 -21.46 13.96 -21.77
N SER A 468 -20.82 12.99 -21.11
CA SER A 468 -21.40 11.94 -20.23
C SER A 468 -20.24 11.54 -19.29
N GLY A 469 -20.34 11.41 -17.97
CA GLY A 469 -21.51 11.23 -17.10
C GLY A 469 -21.93 9.75 -17.10
N GLU A 470 -21.89 9.00 -15.99
CA GLU A 470 -21.44 9.27 -14.62
C GLU A 470 -21.21 7.89 -13.90
N GLU A 471 -21.21 7.85 -12.57
CA GLU A 471 -21.17 6.66 -11.68
C GLU A 471 -19.84 5.87 -11.53
N SER A 472 -19.52 5.28 -10.36
CA SER A 472 -20.25 5.28 -9.08
C SER A 472 -19.33 5.40 -7.86
N ALA A 473 -19.93 6.02 -6.84
CA ALA A 473 -19.45 6.34 -5.52
C ALA A 473 -19.29 5.13 -4.59
N ALA A 474 -18.38 5.25 -3.62
CA ALA A 474 -18.24 4.31 -2.51
C ALA A 474 -18.79 4.91 -1.20
N PRO A 475 -19.37 4.07 -0.33
CA PRO A 475 -19.37 4.34 1.10
C PRO A 475 -18.94 3.14 1.96
N ASP A 476 -18.16 3.45 2.98
CA ASP A 476 -17.93 2.66 4.22
C ASP A 476 -18.74 3.36 5.36
N PRO A 477 -18.91 2.85 6.59
CA PRO A 477 -18.41 1.57 7.14
C PRO A 477 -19.40 0.80 8.07
N ALA A 478 -18.84 -0.21 8.76
CA ALA A 478 -19.20 -0.73 10.10
C ALA A 478 -20.04 -2.01 10.22
N GLY A 479 -19.64 -2.88 11.18
CA GLY A 479 -20.56 -3.85 11.81
C GLY A 479 -20.12 -5.31 11.95
N ALA A 480 -18.92 -5.63 12.45
CA ALA A 480 -18.58 -7.01 12.83
C ALA A 480 -18.94 -7.28 14.31
N LYS A 481 -19.93 -8.14 14.55
CA LYS A 481 -20.19 -8.76 15.87
C LYS A 481 -19.49 -10.11 15.92
N GLU A 482 -18.72 -10.35 16.98
CA GLU A 482 -18.11 -11.66 17.24
C GLU A 482 -18.81 -12.31 18.45
N THR A 483 -19.26 -13.56 18.29
CA THR A 483 -19.96 -14.30 19.34
C THR A 483 -19.48 -15.75 19.40
N VAL A 484 -18.97 -16.12 20.58
CA VAL A 484 -18.98 -17.46 21.19
C VAL A 484 -18.16 -18.56 20.49
N ALA A 485 -17.10 -18.98 21.19
CA ALA A 485 -16.73 -20.39 21.30
C ALA A 485 -16.38 -20.71 22.76
N ALA A 486 -17.02 -21.72 23.34
CA ALA A 486 -16.71 -22.22 24.67
C ALA A 486 -15.72 -23.39 24.58
N GLY A 487 -14.84 -23.51 25.58
CA GLY A 487 -13.95 -24.66 25.80
C GLY A 487 -14.03 -25.04 27.28
N GLY A 488 -14.17 -26.35 27.55
CA GLY A 488 -14.40 -26.90 28.90
C GLY A 488 -13.15 -27.01 29.77
#